data_AF-A0A4R0P5E5-F1
#
_entry.id   AF-A0A4R0P5E5-F1
#
_cell.length_a   1.000
_cell.length_b   1.000
_cell.length_c   1.000
_cell.angle_alpha   90.00
_cell.angle_beta   90.00
_cell.angle_gamma   90.00
#
_symmetry.space_group_name_H-M   'P 1'
#
loop_
_entity.id
_entity.type
_entity.pdbx_description
1 polymer ?
#
loop_
_entity_poly.entity_id
_entity_poly.type
_entity_poly.pdbx_seq_one_letter_code
_entity_poly.pdbx_strand_id
1 'polypeptide(L)'
;MVILKKIFKVFVILIFVVIGIGLLLVAFVWGSMKWNRHSKEKEAIRYQKEVCDTIKTVDGKFEIKFLDFSKKELNKIHFYLQQDKLLVKDTVVKVDFKNNTYSNSVIFPFKNFNINDRIIVEIGKRYFILSGIKYKAYYNYGMFGPVGNRDCKNEGFETINGEPAGFGTLVKEFGLLNYQLPPW
;
A
#
# COMPACT_ATOMS: atom_id res chain seq x y z
N MET A 1 -16.37 -25.26 66.09
CA MET A 1 -16.88 -25.60 64.74
C MET A 1 -17.66 -24.46 64.05
N VAL A 2 -18.42 -23.62 64.78
CA VAL A 2 -19.21 -22.50 64.22
C VAL A 2 -18.35 -21.36 63.64
N ILE A 3 -17.23 -21.01 64.29
CA ILE A 3 -16.32 -19.93 63.86
C ILE A 3 -15.61 -20.29 62.53
N LEU A 4 -15.20 -21.55 62.37
CA LEU A 4 -14.55 -22.05 61.15
C LEU A 4 -15.48 -21.99 59.92
N LYS A 5 -16.78 -22.30 60.10
CA LYS A 5 -17.79 -22.15 59.03
C LYS A 5 -18.03 -20.70 58.62
N LYS A 6 -18.00 -19.76 59.56
CA LYS A 6 -18.15 -18.32 59.28
C LYS A 6 -16.96 -17.77 58.49
N ILE A 7 -15.74 -18.12 58.88
CA ILE A 7 -14.51 -17.69 58.20
C ILE A 7 -14.43 -18.28 56.78
N PHE A 8 -14.77 -19.56 56.61
CA PHE A 8 -14.81 -20.20 55.29
C PHE A 8 -15.83 -19.54 54.35
N LYS A 9 -17.01 -19.17 54.85
CA LYS A 9 -18.04 -18.48 54.05
C LYS A 9 -17.58 -17.11 53.56
N VAL A 10 -16.84 -16.36 54.37
CA VAL A 10 -16.26 -15.06 53.99
C VAL A 10 -15.17 -15.24 52.92
N PHE A 11 -14.30 -16.24 53.07
CA PHE A 11 -13.26 -16.54 52.07
C PHE A 11 -13.83 -16.90 50.70
N VAL A 12 -14.88 -17.72 50.66
CA VAL A 12 -15.56 -18.08 49.40
C VAL A 12 -16.17 -16.85 48.73
N ILE A 13 -16.83 -15.97 49.50
CA ILE A 13 -17.38 -14.71 48.96
C ILE A 13 -16.26 -13.84 48.39
N LEU A 14 -15.12 -13.74 49.09
CA LEU A 14 -13.99 -12.93 48.65
C LEU A 14 -13.38 -13.45 47.34
N ILE A 15 -13.27 -14.78 47.19
CA ILE A 15 -12.84 -15.42 45.93
C ILE A 15 -13.82 -15.10 44.79
N PHE A 16 -15.13 -15.19 45.02
CA PHE A 16 -16.14 -14.83 44.01
C PHE A 16 -16.06 -13.35 43.61
N VAL A 17 -15.80 -12.45 44.56
CA VAL A 17 -15.62 -11.02 44.27
C VAL A 17 -14.37 -10.81 43.41
N VAL A 18 -13.25 -11.45 43.73
CA VAL A 18 -12.01 -11.35 42.94
C VAL A 18 -12.20 -11.88 41.52
N ILE A 19 -12.85 -13.04 41.37
CA ILE A 19 -13.18 -13.61 40.05
C ILE A 19 -14.12 -12.68 39.28
N GLY A 20 -15.15 -12.13 39.95
CA GLY A 20 -16.09 -11.19 39.35
C GLY A 20 -15.40 -9.94 38.82
N ILE A 21 -14.50 -9.33 39.60
CA ILE A 21 -13.68 -8.19 39.18
C ILE A 21 -12.77 -8.56 38.01
N GLY A 22 -12.13 -9.73 38.07
CA GLY A 22 -11.28 -10.24 36.99
C GLY A 22 -12.03 -10.37 35.66
N LEU A 23 -13.23 -10.95 35.67
CA LEU A 23 -14.08 -11.07 34.48
C LEU A 23 -14.54 -9.70 33.96
N LEU A 24 -14.86 -8.76 34.86
CA LEU A 24 -15.27 -7.41 34.49
C LEU A 24 -14.13 -6.65 33.79
N LEU A 25 -12.90 -6.79 34.29
CA LEU A 25 -11.71 -6.22 33.65
C LEU A 25 -11.46 -6.82 32.27
N VAL A 26 -11.57 -8.14 32.12
CA VAL A 26 -11.41 -8.81 30.81
C VAL A 26 -12.48 -8.33 29.82
N ALA A 27 -13.74 -8.24 30.25
CA ALA A 27 -14.83 -7.75 29.42
C ALA A 27 -14.63 -6.28 28.99
N PHE A 28 -14.16 -5.43 29.92
CA PHE A 28 -13.86 -4.03 29.64
C PHE A 28 -12.71 -3.88 28.62
N VAL A 29 -11.62 -4.62 28.81
CA VAL A 29 -10.47 -4.61 27.89
C VAL A 29 -10.89 -5.11 26.50
N TRP A 30 -11.65 -6.20 26.44
CA TRP A 30 -12.14 -6.74 25.16
C TRP A 30 -13.10 -5.79 24.45
N GLY A 31 -14.05 -5.20 25.18
CA GLY A 31 -15.00 -4.22 24.65
C GLY A 31 -14.29 -2.99 24.11
N SER A 32 -13.32 -2.46 24.87
CA SER A 32 -12.49 -1.33 24.45
C SER A 32 -11.69 -1.63 23.18
N MET A 33 -11.03 -2.80 23.10
CA MET A 33 -10.29 -3.21 21.90
C MET A 33 -11.20 -3.33 20.67
N LYS A 34 -12.37 -3.96 20.82
CA LYS A 34 -13.32 -4.14 19.71
C LYS A 34 -13.89 -2.80 19.22
N TRP A 35 -14.27 -1.92 20.16
CA TRP A 35 -14.77 -0.58 19.83
C TRP A 35 -13.70 0.26 19.13
N ASN A 36 -12.46 0.24 19.63
CA ASN A 36 -11.35 0.95 19.03
C ASN A 36 -11.10 0.46 17.60
N ARG A 37 -11.12 -0.85 17.35
CA ARG A 37 -10.98 -1.41 15.99
C ARG A 37 -12.07 -0.93 15.03
N HIS A 38 -13.32 -0.95 15.47
CA HIS A 38 -14.43 -0.53 14.63
C HIS A 38 -14.38 0.97 14.29
N SER A 39 -14.07 1.81 15.28
CA SER A 39 -13.90 3.25 15.05
C SER A 39 -12.75 3.53 14.07
N LYS A 40 -11.64 2.78 14.16
CA LYS A 40 -10.50 2.89 13.25
C LYS A 40 -10.85 2.55 11.81
N GLU A 41 -11.56 1.44 11.59
CA GLU A 41 -12.01 1.04 10.24
C GLU A 41 -12.89 2.14 9.61
N LYS A 42 -13.80 2.72 10.39
CA LYS A 42 -14.67 3.80 9.93
C LYS A 42 -13.89 5.07 9.58
N GLU A 43 -12.93 5.47 10.39
CA GLU A 43 -12.07 6.62 10.07
C GLU A 43 -11.18 6.38 8.86
N ALA A 44 -10.65 5.16 8.70
CA ALA A 44 -9.86 4.78 7.54
C ALA A 44 -10.65 4.91 6.24
N ILE A 45 -11.88 4.39 6.22
CA ILE A 45 -12.79 4.52 5.08
C ILE A 45 -13.13 5.98 4.81
N ARG A 46 -13.38 6.77 5.86
CA ARG A 46 -13.67 8.20 5.70
C ARG A 46 -12.48 8.93 5.06
N TYR A 47 -11.27 8.77 5.60
CA TYR A 47 -10.07 9.44 5.11
C TYR A 47 -9.68 8.99 3.70
N GLN A 48 -9.88 7.71 3.39
CA GLN A 48 -9.72 7.20 2.04
C GLN A 48 -10.58 8.02 1.07
N LYS A 49 -11.88 8.15 1.34
CA LYS A 49 -12.84 8.85 0.47
C LYS A 49 -12.64 10.35 0.41
N GLU A 50 -12.40 10.98 1.56
CA GLU A 50 -12.35 12.45 1.68
C GLU A 50 -10.99 13.03 1.28
N VAL A 51 -9.92 12.24 1.34
CA VAL A 51 -8.56 12.72 1.08
C VAL A 51 -7.88 11.91 -0.03
N CYS A 52 -7.66 10.62 0.17
CA CYS A 52 -6.83 9.84 -0.75
C CYS A 52 -7.46 9.67 -2.14
N ASP A 53 -8.78 9.43 -2.22
CA ASP A 53 -9.53 9.30 -3.47
C ASP A 53 -9.68 10.65 -4.21
N THR A 54 -9.42 11.77 -3.53
CA THR A 54 -9.47 13.11 -4.13
C THR A 54 -8.16 13.53 -4.79
N ILE A 55 -7.09 12.75 -4.64
CA ILE A 55 -5.77 13.03 -5.21
C ILE A 55 -5.86 12.92 -6.73
N LYS A 56 -5.60 14.03 -7.43
CA LYS A 56 -5.58 14.08 -8.90
C LYS A 56 -4.17 14.08 -9.48
N THR A 57 -3.18 14.46 -8.69
CA THR A 57 -1.80 14.61 -9.12
C THR A 57 -0.92 13.64 -8.34
N VAL A 58 -0.17 12.83 -9.07
CA VAL A 58 0.73 11.82 -8.52
C VAL A 58 2.15 12.39 -8.48
N ASP A 59 2.81 12.32 -7.31
CA ASP A 59 4.26 12.60 -7.19
C ASP A 59 5.04 11.38 -7.70
N GLY A 60 5.89 11.60 -8.68
CA GLY A 60 6.66 10.55 -9.34
C GLY A 60 7.87 10.03 -8.58
N LYS A 61 8.08 10.40 -7.32
CA LYS A 61 9.20 9.92 -6.50
C LYS A 61 9.01 8.51 -5.95
N PHE A 62 8.49 7.59 -6.75
CA PHE A 62 8.35 6.18 -6.38
C PHE A 62 9.22 5.28 -7.25
N GLU A 63 9.53 4.10 -6.70
CA GLU A 63 10.40 3.12 -7.33
C GLU A 63 9.58 2.13 -8.19
N ILE A 64 10.06 1.84 -9.39
CA ILE A 64 9.56 0.75 -10.24
C ILE A 64 10.61 -0.35 -10.25
N LYS A 65 10.16 -1.59 -10.02
CA LYS A 65 11.02 -2.77 -9.95
C LYS A 65 10.88 -3.60 -11.21
N PHE A 66 11.97 -4.22 -11.63
CA PHE A 66 12.04 -5.05 -12.83
C PHE A 66 12.54 -6.45 -12.46
N LEU A 67 11.81 -7.47 -12.88
CA LEU A 67 12.11 -8.87 -12.56
C LEU A 67 12.39 -9.65 -13.85
N ASP A 68 13.39 -10.53 -13.80
CA ASP A 68 13.87 -11.38 -14.90
C ASP A 68 14.42 -10.66 -16.15
N PHE A 69 14.74 -9.38 -16.03
CA PHE A 69 15.45 -8.65 -17.08
C PHE A 69 16.96 -8.74 -16.92
N SER A 70 17.67 -8.87 -18.04
CA SER A 70 19.12 -8.82 -18.07
C SER A 70 19.63 -7.38 -17.92
N LYS A 71 20.87 -7.22 -17.43
CA LYS A 71 21.53 -5.90 -17.33
C LYS A 71 21.60 -5.17 -18.67
N LYS A 72 21.74 -5.91 -19.78
CA LYS A 72 21.77 -5.34 -21.14
C LYS A 72 20.42 -4.72 -21.52
N GLU A 73 19.31 -5.38 -21.16
CA GLU A 73 17.96 -4.88 -21.42
C GLU A 73 17.62 -3.66 -20.55
N LEU A 74 18.06 -3.68 -19.29
CA LEU A 74 17.83 -2.61 -18.31
C LEU A 74 18.77 -1.41 -18.46
N ASN A 75 19.74 -1.45 -19.39
CA ASN A 75 20.63 -0.33 -19.68
C ASN A 75 19.89 0.85 -20.36
N LYS A 76 18.69 0.61 -20.89
CA LYS A 76 17.87 1.62 -21.55
C LYS A 76 16.39 1.29 -21.35
N ILE A 77 15.74 2.06 -20.49
CA ILE A 77 14.30 1.95 -20.21
C ILE A 77 13.64 3.22 -20.70
N HIS A 78 12.67 3.09 -21.59
CA HIS A 78 11.87 4.19 -22.10
C HIS A 78 10.58 4.29 -21.29
N PHE A 79 10.25 5.49 -20.85
CA PHE A 79 8.99 5.81 -20.20
C PHE A 79 8.25 6.79 -21.09
N TYR A 80 6.99 6.47 -21.40
CA TYR A 80 6.07 7.36 -22.09
C TYR A 80 4.91 7.68 -21.17
N LEU A 81 4.50 8.94 -21.15
CA LEU A 81 3.29 9.40 -20.51
C LEU A 81 2.22 9.59 -21.59
N GLN A 82 1.12 8.88 -21.43
CA GLN A 82 -0.03 8.95 -22.31
C GLN A 82 -1.18 9.66 -21.60
N GLN A 83 -1.70 10.70 -22.24
CA GLN A 83 -2.94 11.37 -21.84
C GLN A 83 -4.01 11.04 -22.85
N ASP A 84 -5.10 10.45 -22.38
CA ASP A 84 -6.18 9.91 -23.22
C ASP A 84 -5.66 8.95 -24.30
N LYS A 85 -5.57 9.41 -25.56
CA LYS A 85 -5.15 8.61 -26.71
C LYS A 85 -3.78 9.00 -27.26
N LEU A 86 -3.14 10.02 -26.68
CA LEU A 86 -1.94 10.64 -27.22
C LEU A 86 -0.76 10.53 -26.25
N LEU A 87 0.44 10.34 -26.79
CA LEU A 87 1.69 10.49 -26.06
C LEU A 87 2.00 11.97 -25.88
N VAL A 88 2.21 12.38 -24.63
CA VAL A 88 2.48 13.80 -24.33
C VAL A 88 3.92 14.04 -23.91
N LYS A 89 4.59 13.03 -23.34
CA LYS A 89 5.96 13.10 -22.86
C LYS A 89 6.62 11.74 -22.94
N ASP A 90 7.93 11.74 -23.18
CA ASP A 90 8.77 10.58 -23.00
C ASP A 90 10.06 10.92 -22.25
N THR A 91 10.73 9.90 -21.76
CA THR A 91 12.07 10.01 -21.18
C THR A 91 12.75 8.65 -21.15
N VAL A 92 14.07 8.68 -21.20
CA VAL A 92 14.90 7.48 -21.19
C VAL A 92 15.73 7.46 -19.93
N VAL A 93 15.63 6.37 -19.17
CA VAL A 93 16.36 6.15 -17.92
C VAL A 93 17.28 4.95 -18.07
N LYS A 94 18.42 4.99 -17.38
CA LYS A 94 19.33 3.86 -17.25
C LYS A 94 19.34 3.38 -15.81
N VAL A 95 19.32 2.07 -15.60
CA VAL A 95 19.49 1.49 -14.26
C VAL A 95 20.94 1.66 -13.82
N ASP A 96 21.15 2.19 -12.61
CA ASP A 96 22.46 2.23 -11.98
C ASP A 96 22.73 0.93 -11.22
N PHE A 97 23.43 0.00 -11.87
CA PHE A 97 23.79 -1.29 -11.27
C PHE A 97 24.93 -1.20 -10.24
N LYS A 98 25.57 -0.03 -10.03
CA LYS A 98 26.71 0.09 -9.11
C LYS A 98 26.31 0.09 -7.65
N ASN A 99 25.12 0.61 -7.33
CA ASN A 99 24.69 0.85 -5.96
C ASN A 99 23.92 -0.32 -5.33
N ASN A 100 23.44 -1.29 -6.11
CA ASN A 100 22.78 -2.48 -5.58
C ASN A 100 22.77 -3.61 -6.61
N THR A 101 23.51 -4.69 -6.35
CA THR A 101 23.57 -5.87 -7.25
C THR A 101 22.21 -6.58 -7.38
N TYR A 102 21.27 -6.29 -6.47
CA TYR A 102 19.98 -6.98 -6.33
C TYR A 102 18.76 -6.09 -6.61
N SER A 103 18.89 -4.77 -6.72
CA SER A 103 17.74 -3.89 -7.04
C SER A 103 17.78 -3.49 -8.51
N ASN A 104 17.13 -4.29 -9.35
CA ASN A 104 16.77 -3.91 -10.71
C ASN A 104 15.62 -2.91 -10.66
N SER A 105 15.88 -1.70 -10.21
CA SER A 105 14.84 -0.70 -10.02
C SER A 105 15.28 0.68 -10.49
N VAL A 106 14.30 1.52 -10.81
CA VAL A 106 14.52 2.94 -11.12
C VAL A 106 13.49 3.78 -10.39
N ILE A 107 13.92 4.99 -10.02
CA ILE A 107 12.98 6.03 -9.62
C ILE A 107 12.21 6.45 -10.86
N PHE A 108 10.88 6.52 -10.74
CA PHE A 108 10.02 6.95 -11.81
C PHE A 108 10.37 8.39 -12.26
N PRO A 109 10.52 8.64 -13.56
CA PRO A 109 11.22 9.85 -14.01
C PRO A 109 10.35 11.10 -14.13
N PHE A 110 9.02 10.98 -14.18
CA PHE A 110 8.15 12.15 -14.30
C PHE A 110 7.79 12.69 -12.93
N LYS A 111 8.24 13.91 -12.61
CA LYS A 111 8.03 14.54 -11.30
C LYS A 111 6.56 14.59 -10.85
N ASN A 112 5.65 14.97 -11.76
CA ASN A 112 4.21 15.03 -11.49
C ASN A 112 3.44 14.64 -12.75
N PHE A 113 2.31 13.96 -12.58
CA PHE A 113 1.39 13.60 -13.66
C PHE A 113 -0.03 13.39 -13.11
N ASN A 114 -1.03 13.32 -13.98
CA ASN A 114 -2.41 13.11 -13.54
C ASN A 114 -2.63 11.63 -13.21
N ILE A 115 -3.41 11.34 -12.17
CA ILE A 115 -3.73 9.98 -11.72
C ILE A 115 -4.41 9.12 -12.80
N ASN A 116 -5.10 9.76 -13.74
CA ASN A 116 -5.76 9.11 -14.87
C ASN A 116 -4.84 8.90 -16.09
N ASP A 117 -3.65 9.47 -16.08
CA ASP A 117 -2.68 9.28 -17.17
C ASP A 117 -2.20 7.83 -17.17
N ARG A 118 -1.91 7.31 -18.36
CA ARG A 118 -1.30 5.98 -18.52
C ARG A 118 0.19 6.13 -18.69
N ILE A 119 0.92 5.19 -18.13
CA ILE A 119 2.37 5.13 -18.27
C ILE A 119 2.70 3.91 -19.10
N ILE A 120 3.44 4.11 -20.19
CA ILE A 120 3.95 3.01 -21.01
C ILE A 120 5.44 2.88 -20.74
N VAL A 121 5.89 1.70 -20.36
CA VAL A 121 7.29 1.39 -20.13
C VAL A 121 7.78 0.44 -21.21
N GLU A 122 8.85 0.81 -21.89
CA GLU A 122 9.51 0.00 -22.89
C GLU A 122 10.88 -0.44 -22.38
N ILE A 123 11.12 -1.76 -22.37
CA ILE A 123 12.37 -2.38 -21.92
C ILE A 123 12.80 -3.40 -22.98
N GLY A 124 13.91 -3.14 -23.64
CA GLY A 124 14.40 -3.99 -24.74
C GLY A 124 13.44 -4.01 -25.93
N LYS A 125 12.56 -5.02 -26.00
CA LYS A 125 11.52 -5.17 -27.05
C LYS A 125 10.13 -5.39 -26.45
N ARG A 126 9.95 -5.06 -25.17
CA ARG A 126 8.73 -5.34 -24.41
C ARG A 126 8.11 -4.06 -23.91
N TYR A 127 6.78 -4.01 -23.94
CA TYR A 127 5.99 -2.90 -23.46
C TYR A 127 5.14 -3.30 -22.26
N PHE A 128 4.98 -2.35 -21.33
CA PHE A 128 4.12 -2.47 -20.16
C PHE A 128 3.24 -1.23 -20.06
N ILE A 129 1.93 -1.41 -20.02
CA ILE A 129 0.95 -0.33 -19.87
C ILE A 129 0.48 -0.31 -18.43
N LEU A 130 0.92 0.69 -17.68
CA LEU A 130 0.60 0.88 -16.27
C LEU A 130 -0.53 1.91 -16.16
N SER A 131 -1.61 1.55 -15.48
CA SER A 131 -2.76 2.46 -15.33
C SER A 131 -3.50 2.29 -14.00
N GLY A 132 -4.26 3.32 -13.63
CA GLY A 132 -5.08 3.34 -12.42
C GLY A 132 -4.25 3.40 -11.16
N ILE A 133 -3.49 4.48 -10.95
CA ILE A 133 -2.72 4.62 -9.71
C ILE A 133 -3.66 4.71 -8.52
N LYS A 134 -3.40 3.93 -7.47
CA LYS A 134 -4.20 3.94 -6.24
C LYS A 134 -3.41 4.49 -5.07
N TYR A 135 -4.06 5.37 -4.33
CA TYR A 135 -3.60 5.80 -3.03
C TYR A 135 -4.40 5.10 -1.95
N LYS A 136 -3.73 4.69 -0.88
CA LYS A 136 -4.36 4.09 0.28
C LYS A 136 -4.06 4.90 1.53
N ALA A 137 -5.10 5.13 2.32
CA ALA A 137 -4.98 5.70 3.64
C ALA A 137 -4.12 4.79 4.52
N TYR A 138 -2.92 5.26 4.83
CA TYR A 138 -1.99 4.57 5.69
C TYR A 138 -2.00 5.22 7.07
N TYR A 139 -2.13 4.37 8.08
CA TYR A 139 -2.18 4.76 9.47
C TYR A 139 -1.05 4.05 10.20
N ASN A 140 -0.20 4.84 10.85
CA ASN A 140 0.70 4.29 11.87
C ASN A 140 -0.16 3.97 13.10
N TYR A 141 -0.22 2.70 13.50
CA TYR A 141 -1.00 2.27 14.66
C TYR A 141 -0.10 1.78 15.79
N GLY A 142 -0.37 2.25 17.00
CA GLY A 142 0.12 1.66 18.25
C GLY A 142 -0.99 0.92 18.99
N MET A 143 -0.63 0.35 20.14
CA MET A 143 -1.54 -0.47 20.98
C MET A 143 -2.81 0.28 21.40
N PHE A 144 -2.75 1.62 21.52
CA PHE A 144 -3.87 2.45 21.97
C PHE A 144 -4.60 3.23 20.86
N GLY A 145 -4.11 3.25 19.62
CA GLY A 145 -4.70 4.13 18.60
C GLY A 145 -3.75 4.47 17.46
N PRO A 146 -4.18 5.30 16.50
CA PRO A 146 -3.27 5.88 15.52
C PRO A 146 -2.20 6.72 16.24
N VAL A 147 -0.95 6.53 15.85
CA VAL A 147 0.22 7.22 16.42
C VAL A 147 0.87 8.00 15.27
N GLY A 148 0.67 9.31 15.25
CA GLY A 148 1.24 10.20 14.23
C GLY A 148 0.28 10.59 13.11
N ASN A 149 0.83 11.22 12.07
CA ASN A 149 0.06 11.79 10.96
C ASN A 149 -0.54 10.69 10.05
N ARG A 150 -1.69 11.01 9.45
CA ARG A 150 -2.35 10.19 8.42
C ARG A 150 -1.77 10.54 7.07
N ASP A 151 -1.31 9.53 6.33
CA ASP A 151 -0.73 9.73 5.01
C ASP A 151 -1.46 8.90 3.95
N CYS A 152 -1.54 9.42 2.73
CA CYS A 152 -1.96 8.64 1.58
C CYS A 152 -0.71 8.05 0.93
N LYS A 153 -0.54 6.73 1.01
CA LYS A 153 0.57 6.03 0.36
C LYS A 153 0.15 5.53 -1.02
N ASN A 154 1.03 5.69 -2.00
CA ASN A 154 0.86 5.06 -3.31
C ASN A 154 0.93 3.53 -3.14
N GLU A 155 -0.13 2.83 -3.51
CA GLU A 155 -0.24 1.35 -3.46
C GLU A 155 0.26 0.70 -4.77
N GLY A 156 0.58 1.51 -5.78
CA GLY A 156 1.05 1.10 -7.09
C GLY A 156 0.01 1.35 -8.18
N PHE A 157 0.04 0.50 -9.19
CA PHE A 157 -0.83 0.56 -10.35
C PHE A 157 -1.91 -0.51 -10.21
N GLU A 158 -3.17 -0.14 -10.45
CA GLU A 158 -4.31 -1.06 -10.45
C GLU A 158 -4.16 -2.11 -11.55
N THR A 159 -3.60 -1.74 -12.70
CA THR A 159 -3.39 -2.67 -13.80
C THR A 159 -2.02 -2.53 -14.46
N ILE A 160 -1.50 -3.67 -14.94
CA ILE A 160 -0.37 -3.77 -15.86
C ILE A 160 -0.87 -4.55 -17.08
N ASN A 161 -0.78 -3.93 -18.27
CA ASN A 161 -1.29 -4.50 -19.52
C ASN A 161 -2.80 -4.83 -19.47
N GLY A 162 -3.57 -4.10 -18.66
CA GLY A 162 -5.01 -4.31 -18.46
C GLY A 162 -5.38 -5.38 -17.43
N GLU A 163 -4.41 -6.17 -16.96
CA GLU A 163 -4.61 -7.17 -15.92
C GLU A 163 -4.41 -6.57 -14.53
N PRO A 164 -5.20 -6.98 -13.51
CA PRO A 164 -5.02 -6.53 -12.14
C PRO A 164 -3.60 -6.74 -11.66
N ALA A 165 -2.99 -5.65 -11.20
CA ALA A 165 -1.64 -5.63 -10.68
C ALA A 165 -1.64 -4.98 -9.29
N GLY A 166 -0.60 -5.26 -8.53
CA GLY A 166 -0.35 -4.60 -7.25
C GLY A 166 0.83 -3.65 -7.35
N PHE A 167 1.85 -3.95 -6.57
CA PHE A 167 3.04 -3.11 -6.44
C PHE A 167 3.92 -3.16 -7.69
N GLY A 168 3.80 -2.16 -8.58
CA GLY A 168 4.80 -1.58 -9.50
C GLY A 168 6.01 -2.42 -9.99
N THR A 169 5.84 -3.73 -10.11
CA THR A 169 6.90 -4.69 -10.43
C THR A 169 6.60 -5.23 -11.81
N LEU A 170 7.49 -4.97 -12.75
CA LEU A 170 7.35 -5.41 -14.13
C LEU A 170 8.14 -6.71 -14.30
N VAL A 171 7.41 -7.79 -14.54
CA VAL A 171 8.00 -9.12 -14.79
C VAL A 171 8.14 -9.30 -16.30
N LYS A 172 9.32 -9.71 -16.76
CA LYS A 172 9.63 -9.84 -18.19
C LYS A 172 8.63 -10.69 -18.97
N GLU A 173 8.15 -11.77 -18.38
CA GLU A 173 7.21 -12.72 -19.00
C GLU A 173 5.90 -12.03 -19.44
N PHE A 174 5.41 -11.06 -18.66
CA PHE A 174 4.14 -10.37 -18.94
C PHE A 174 4.27 -9.20 -19.91
N GLY A 175 5.47 -8.89 -20.41
CA GLY A 175 5.71 -7.77 -21.31
C GLY A 175 5.22 -8.02 -22.74
N LEU A 176 4.47 -7.06 -23.28
CA LEU A 176 3.89 -7.12 -24.64
C LEU A 176 4.98 -6.98 -25.71
N LEU A 177 5.05 -7.92 -26.65
CA LEU A 177 6.06 -7.92 -27.73
C LEU A 177 5.63 -7.14 -28.98
N ASN A 178 4.34 -7.16 -29.31
CA ASN A 178 3.79 -6.58 -30.53
C ASN A 178 2.86 -5.40 -30.20
N TYR A 179 3.27 -4.57 -29.24
CA TYR A 179 2.49 -3.40 -28.86
C TYR A 179 2.83 -2.23 -29.78
N GLN A 180 1.81 -1.64 -30.40
CA GLN A 180 1.93 -0.42 -31.17
C GLN A 180 1.79 0.78 -30.22
N LEU A 181 2.84 1.61 -30.15
CA LEU A 181 2.78 2.84 -29.38
C LEU A 181 1.66 3.76 -29.91
N PRO A 182 0.93 4.47 -29.03
CA PRO A 182 -0.01 5.50 -29.43
C PRO A 182 0.69 6.63 -30.23
N PRO A 183 -0.06 7.38 -31.04
CA PRO A 183 0.47 8.57 -31.68
C PRO A 183 0.75 9.68 -30.67
N TRP A 184 1.53 10.67 -31.09
CA TRP A 184 1.80 11.91 -30.35
C TRP A 184 0.68 12.92 -30.51
#